data_AF-A0A415D4W5-F1
#
_entry.id   AF-A0A415D4W5-F1
#
_cell.length_a   1.000
_cell.length_b   1.000
_cell.length_c   1.000
_cell.angle_alpha   90.00
_cell.angle_beta   90.00
_cell.angle_gamma   90.00
#
_symmetry.space_group_name_H-M   'P 1'
#
loop_
_entity.id
_entity.type
_entity.pdbx_description
1 polymer ?
#
loop_
_entity_poly.entity_id
_entity_poly.type
_entity_poly.pdbx_seq_one_letter_code
_entity_poly.pdbx_strand_id
1 'polypeptide(L)'
;MRVAEYKQTGTRTEEYKVIVPAEYDDEGNIISEEHEETRTREVPIMGMVYRDMTPEEIAEAERLQAEMPEPEPTPEERLDTLETTTDDIVLMLADIIGGEE
;
A
#
# COMPACT_ATOMS: atom_id res chain seq x y z
N MET A 1 -11.87 11.15 10.90
CA MET A 1 -11.12 10.17 10.07
C MET A 1 -9.68 10.12 10.58
N ARG A 2 -8.97 8.98 10.52
CA ARG A 2 -7.58 8.85 11.02
C ARG A 2 -6.63 8.47 9.90
N VAL A 3 -5.46 9.07 9.87
CA VAL A 3 -4.40 8.79 8.91
C VAL A 3 -3.25 8.05 9.60
N ALA A 4 -2.74 7.01 8.96
CA ALA A 4 -1.54 6.31 9.39
C ALA A 4 -0.31 7.05 8.86
N GLU A 5 0.64 7.32 9.74
CA GLU A 5 1.87 8.05 9.43
C GLU A 5 3.07 7.24 9.89
N TYR A 6 4.12 7.17 9.07
CA TYR A 6 5.34 6.43 9.42
C TYR A 6 6.34 7.38 10.07
N LYS A 7 6.58 7.20 11.37
CA LYS A 7 7.46 8.07 12.18
C LYS A 7 8.43 7.25 13.02
N GLN A 8 9.47 7.91 13.50
CA GLN A 8 10.36 7.31 14.47
C GLN A 8 9.60 7.07 15.78
N THR A 9 9.48 5.80 16.16
CA THR A 9 8.80 5.38 17.40
C THR A 9 9.79 5.02 18.50
N GLY A 10 11.07 4.84 18.17
CA GLY A 10 12.12 4.60 19.15
C GLY A 10 13.51 4.51 18.52
N THR A 11 14.46 3.99 19.29
CA THR A 11 15.80 3.61 18.83
C THR A 11 16.09 2.18 19.27
N ARG A 12 16.86 1.44 18.47
CA ARG A 12 17.46 0.18 18.88
C ARG A 12 18.97 0.27 18.75
N THR A 13 19.67 -0.35 19.69
CA THR A 13 21.12 -0.55 19.58
C THR A 13 21.37 -1.75 18.68
N GLU A 14 22.20 -1.56 17.67
CA GLU A 14 22.62 -2.61 16.75
C GLU A 14 24.14 -2.76 16.82
N GLU A 15 24.60 -4.01 16.95
CA GLU A 15 26.01 -4.37 16.89
C GLU A 15 26.39 -4.61 15.43
N TYR A 16 27.52 -4.05 15.00
CA TYR A 16 28.07 -4.29 13.66
C TYR A 16 29.57 -4.51 13.78
N LYS A 17 30.09 -5.34 12.87
CA LYS A 17 31.51 -5.66 12.78
C LYS A 17 32.17 -4.73 11.77
N VAL A 18 33.33 -4.21 12.12
CA VAL A 18 34.14 -3.35 11.27
C VAL A 18 35.52 -3.98 11.15
N ILE A 19 36.08 -3.99 9.95
CA ILE A 19 37.44 -4.44 9.73
C ILE A 19 38.34 -3.22 9.93
N VAL A 20 39.20 -3.28 10.94
CA VAL A 20 40.23 -2.28 11.20
C VAL A 20 41.46 -2.68 10.40
N PRO A 21 41.94 -1.85 9.45
CA PRO A 21 43.09 -2.20 8.62
C PRO A 21 44.38 -2.23 9.44
N ALA A 22 45.39 -2.92 8.91
CA ALA A 22 46.72 -2.93 9.51
C ALA A 22 47.36 -1.53 9.51
N GLU A 23 48.00 -1.17 10.61
CA GLU A 23 48.73 0.09 10.76
C GLU A 23 50.23 -0.17 10.66
N TYR A 24 50.94 0.73 9.98
CA TYR A 24 52.39 0.63 9.72
C TYR A 24 53.10 1.89 10.21
N ASP A 25 54.34 1.74 10.65
CA ASP A 25 55.22 2.88 10.94
C ASP A 25 55.79 3.50 9.66
N ASP A 26 56.50 4.62 9.79
CA ASP A 26 57.13 5.32 8.67
C ASP A 26 58.21 4.49 7.94
N GLU A 27 58.69 3.40 8.56
CA GLU A 27 59.67 2.47 8.02
C GLU A 27 59.00 1.25 7.32
N GLY A 28 57.67 1.14 7.40
CA GLY A 28 56.88 0.07 6.79
C GLY A 28 56.75 -1.20 7.65
N ASN A 29 57.10 -1.16 8.94
CA ASN A 29 56.86 -2.27 9.86
C ASN A 29 55.44 -2.22 10.41
N ILE A 30 54.85 -3.39 10.66
CA ILE A 30 53.48 -3.52 11.20
C ILE A 30 53.46 -3.07 12.67
N ILE A 31 52.67 -2.05 12.97
CA ILE A 31 52.31 -1.60 14.32
C ILE A 31 51.11 -2.40 14.84
N SER A 32 50.13 -2.64 13.97
CA SER A 32 48.88 -3.35 14.29
C SER A 32 48.43 -4.19 13.11
N GLU A 33 48.05 -5.44 13.34
CA GLU A 33 47.50 -6.31 12.30
C GLU A 33 46.03 -5.96 12.00
N GLU A 34 45.59 -6.28 10.78
CA GLU A 34 44.18 -6.20 10.43
C GLU A 34 43.36 -7.10 11.37
N HIS A 35 42.30 -6.55 11.95
CA HIS A 35 41.42 -7.31 12.84
C HIS A 35 39.97 -6.82 12.75
N GLU A 36 39.06 -7.67 13.22
CA GLU A 36 37.64 -7.35 13.30
C GLU A 36 37.31 -6.76 14.68
N GLU A 37 36.66 -5.60 14.69
CA GLU A 37 36.15 -4.95 15.90
C GLU A 37 34.62 -4.88 15.88
N THR A 38 33.97 -5.28 16.97
CA THR A 38 32.52 -5.10 17.16
C THR A 38 32.25 -3.72 17.72
N ARG A 39 31.43 -2.93 17.03
CA ARG A 39 31.00 -1.60 17.45
C ARG A 39 29.48 -1.52 17.54
N THR A 40 28.97 -0.67 18.42
CA THR A 40 27.54 -0.42 18.59
C THR A 40 27.12 0.88 17.91
N ARG A 41 25.90 0.91 17.34
CA ARG A 41 25.26 2.13 16.86
C ARG A 41 23.77 2.11 17.17
N GLU A 42 23.24 3.25 17.59
CA GLU A 42 21.80 3.45 17.70
C GLU A 42 21.17 3.69 16.32
N VAL A 43 20.16 2.89 15.97
CA VAL A 43 19.39 3.05 14.73
C VAL A 43 17.93 3.34 15.07
N PRO A 44 17.28 4.27 14.34
CA PRO A 44 15.89 4.63 14.59
C PRO A 44 14.96 3.46 14.24
N ILE A 45 13.98 3.19 15.10
CA ILE A 45 12.86 2.30 14.81
C ILE A 45 11.75 3.16 14.21
N MET A 46 11.32 2.81 13.00
CA MET A 46 10.22 3.48 12.33
C MET A 46 8.94 2.63 12.46
N GLY A 47 7.83 3.27 12.82
CA GLY A 47 6.55 2.62 13.06
C GLY A 47 5.37 3.44 12.58
N MET A 48 4.25 2.76 12.33
CA MET A 48 2.98 3.39 11.98
C MET A 48 2.32 3.99 13.22
N VAL A 49 1.96 5.27 13.14
CA VAL A 49 1.22 6.00 14.18
C VAL A 49 -0.05 6.55 13.55
N TYR A 50 -1.18 6.39 14.24
CA TYR A 50 -2.44 6.93 13.78
C TYR A 50 -2.67 8.30 14.41
N ARG A 51 -2.86 9.33 13.57
CA ARG A 51 -3.31 10.65 14.02
C ARG A 51 -4.69 10.96 13.45
N ASP A 52 -5.42 11.81 14.15
CA ASP A 52 -6.66 12.37 13.62
C ASP A 52 -6.32 13.30 12.44
N MET A 53 -7.11 13.19 11.37
CA MET A 53 -6.97 14.05 10.19
C MET A 53 -7.43 15.47 10.51
N THR A 54 -6.81 16.44 9.85
CA THR A 54 -7.27 17.83 9.85
C THR A 54 -8.58 17.98 9.07
N PRO A 55 -9.40 19.01 9.35
CA PRO A 55 -10.60 19.29 8.57
C PRO A 55 -10.33 19.42 7.07
N GLU A 56 -9.19 20.01 6.69
CA GLU A 56 -8.78 20.18 5.30
C GLU A 56 -8.50 18.83 4.62
N GLU A 57 -7.76 17.93 5.29
CA GLU A 57 -7.49 16.57 4.79
C GLU A 57 -8.79 15.76 4.63
N ILE A 58 -9.75 15.94 5.55
CA ILE A 58 -11.06 15.27 5.47
C ILE A 58 -11.85 15.80 4.26
N ALA A 59 -11.90 17.12 4.07
CA ALA A 59 -12.61 17.72 2.95
C ALA A 59 -12.04 17.30 1.59
N GLU A 60 -10.71 17.15 1.48
CA GLU A 60 -10.07 16.63 0.28
C GLU A 60 -10.42 15.15 0.04
N ALA A 61 -10.38 14.32 1.09
CA ALA A 61 -10.75 12.91 0.98
C ALA A 61 -12.22 12.73 0.57
N GLU A 62 -13.13 13.53 1.13
CA GLU A 62 -14.54 13.54 0.75
C GLU A 62 -14.75 14.00 -0.69
N ARG A 63 -14.01 15.03 -1.13
CA ARG A 63 -14.05 15.48 -2.53
C ARG A 63 -13.59 14.38 -3.48
N LEU A 64 -12.45 13.76 -3.19
CA LEU A 64 -11.93 12.65 -4.00
C LEU A 64 -12.93 11.49 -4.07
N GLN A 65 -13.58 11.15 -2.95
CA GLN A 65 -14.61 10.11 -2.92
C GLN A 65 -15.84 10.48 -3.77
N ALA A 66 -16.26 11.74 -3.76
CA ALA A 66 -17.37 12.22 -4.59
C ALA A 66 -17.02 12.25 -6.09
N GLU A 67 -15.73 12.39 -6.42
CA GLU A 67 -15.22 12.38 -7.80
C GLU A 67 -14.89 10.95 -8.31
N MET A 68 -14.98 9.91 -7.45
CA MET A 68 -14.77 8.54 -7.89
C MET A 68 -15.87 8.12 -8.86
N PRO A 69 -15.52 7.55 -10.03
CA PRO A 69 -16.52 7.04 -10.96
C PRO A 69 -17.29 5.89 -10.30
N GLU A 70 -18.57 5.76 -10.68
CA GLU A 70 -19.36 4.60 -10.31
C GLU A 70 -18.66 3.32 -10.78
N PRO A 71 -18.67 2.25 -9.96
CA PRO A 71 -18.08 0.99 -10.38
C PRO A 71 -18.75 0.50 -11.67
N GLU A 72 -17.96 0.12 -12.66
CA GLU A 72 -18.50 -0.50 -13.87
C GLU A 72 -19.19 -1.82 -13.50
N PRO A 73 -20.35 -2.12 -14.12
CA PRO A 73 -21.05 -3.38 -13.85
C PRO A 73 -20.17 -4.56 -14.22
N THR A 74 -20.16 -5.57 -13.35
CA THR A 74 -19.42 -6.81 -13.59
C THR A 74 -19.96 -7.54 -14.82
N PRO A 75 -19.16 -8.42 -15.46
CA PRO A 75 -19.65 -9.24 -16.57
C PRO A 75 -20.91 -10.05 -16.25
N GLU A 76 -21.08 -10.49 -15.00
CA GLU A 76 -22.25 -11.25 -14.55
C GLU A 76 -23.50 -10.36 -14.48
N GLU A 77 -23.39 -9.17 -13.87
CA GLU A 77 -24.49 -8.18 -13.84
C GLU A 77 -24.90 -7.73 -15.24
N ARG A 78 -23.92 -7.61 -16.15
CA ARG A 78 -24.16 -7.33 -17.57
C ARG A 78 -24.88 -8.47 -18.28
N LEU A 79 -24.63 -9.72 -17.89
CA LEU A 79 -25.30 -10.88 -18.47
C LEU A 79 -26.73 -11.01 -17.93
N ASP A 80 -26.93 -10.85 -16.63
CA ASP A 80 -28.25 -10.89 -15.98
C ASP A 80 -29.22 -9.84 -16.54
N THR A 81 -28.72 -8.62 -16.77
CA THR A 81 -29.49 -7.56 -17.43
C THR A 81 -29.82 -7.90 -18.89
N LEU A 82 -28.90 -8.55 -19.62
CA LEU A 82 -29.15 -9.01 -20.99
C LEU A 82 -30.17 -10.15 -21.04
N GLU A 83 -30.09 -11.13 -20.13
CA GLU A 83 -31.04 -12.23 -20.03
C GLU A 83 -32.44 -11.71 -19.67
N THR A 84 -32.55 -10.87 -18.65
CA THR A 84 -33.84 -10.26 -18.24
C THR A 84 -34.48 -9.47 -19.40
N THR A 85 -33.68 -8.63 -20.08
CA THR A 85 -34.18 -7.87 -21.24
C THR A 85 -34.62 -8.78 -22.38
N THR A 86 -33.91 -9.90 -22.59
CA THR A 86 -34.25 -10.88 -23.62
C THR A 86 -35.55 -11.60 -23.28
N ASP A 87 -35.74 -12.00 -22.03
CA ASP A 87 -36.99 -12.62 -21.55
C ASP A 87 -38.19 -11.70 -21.74
N ASP A 88 -38.07 -10.41 -21.37
CA ASP A 88 -39.13 -9.42 -21.58
C ASP A 88 -39.51 -9.28 -23.06
N ILE A 89 -38.50 -9.27 -23.95
CA ILE A 89 -38.74 -9.20 -25.41
C ILE A 89 -39.44 -10.46 -25.91
N VAL A 90 -39.02 -11.64 -25.44
CA VAL A 90 -39.65 -12.91 -25.82
C VAL A 90 -41.11 -12.93 -25.39
N LEU A 91 -41.42 -12.46 -24.18
CA LEU A 91 -42.81 -12.36 -23.69
C LEU A 91 -43.64 -11.39 -24.55
N MET A 92 -43.11 -10.21 -24.87
CA MET A 92 -43.81 -9.26 -25.75
C MET A 92 -44.07 -9.84 -27.15
N LEU A 93 -43.10 -10.56 -27.72
CA LEU A 93 -43.27 -11.22 -29.02
C LEU A 93 -44.29 -12.37 -28.95
N ALA A 94 -44.32 -13.12 -27.84
CA ALA A 94 -45.31 -14.17 -27.63
C ALA A 94 -46.73 -13.60 -27.56
N ASP A 95 -46.94 -12.46 -26.91
CA ASP A 95 -48.24 -11.79 -26.87
C ASP A 95 -48.66 -11.26 -28.26
N ILE A 96 -47.71 -10.74 -29.05
CA ILE A 96 -47.98 -10.24 -30.42
C ILE A 96 -48.30 -11.38 -31.38
N ILE A 97 -47.61 -12.51 -31.28
CA ILE A 97 -47.76 -13.66 -32.19
C ILE A 97 -48.90 -14.59 -31.73
N GLY A 98 -49.15 -14.67 -30.42
CA GLY A 98 -50.14 -15.53 -29.78
C GLY A 98 -51.56 -14.97 -29.71
N GLY A 99 -51.85 -13.88 -30.43
CA GLY A 99 -53.19 -13.29 -30.51
C GLY A 99 -54.25 -14.30 -31.00
N GLU A 100 -55.07 -14.75 -30.06
CA GLU A 100 -56.45 -15.28 -30.16
C GLU A 100 -56.74 -16.40 -31.18
N GLU A 101 -56.94 -17.63 -30.67
CA GLU A 101 -58.22 -18.36 -30.85
C GLU A 101 -59.09 -18.15 -29.61
#